data_AF-A0A7J9A3I9-F1
#
_entry.id   AF-A0A7J9A3I9-F1
#
_cell.length_a   1.000
_cell.length_b   1.000
_cell.length_c   1.000
_cell.angle_alpha   90.00
_cell.angle_beta   90.00
_cell.angle_gamma   90.00
#
_symmetry.space_group_name_H-M   'P 1'
#
loop_
_entity.id
_entity.type
_entity.pdbx_description
1 polymer ?
#
loop_
_entity_poly.entity_id
_entity_poly.type
_entity_poly.pdbx_seq_one_letter_code
_entity_poly.pdbx_strand_id
1 'polypeptide(L)' 'MSNNKATIGRVVRDSSKNWFTGFDMVTRVSDIFQIEAWMIVEGLKLVWSKGFNQKVKFRHILKGSNKMADYLAKVA' A
#
# COMPACT_ATOMS: atom_id res chain seq x y z
N MET A 1 13.77 22.55 12.25
CA MET A 1 13.54 21.78 10.99
C MET A 1 12.57 20.66 11.32
N SER A 2 11.32 20.72 10.86
CA SER A 2 10.34 19.67 11.17
C SER A 2 10.67 18.41 10.38
N ASN A 3 10.78 17.29 11.09
CA ASN A 3 10.97 15.95 10.54
C ASN A 3 9.63 15.49 9.93
N ASN A 4 9.25 16.02 8.76
CA ASN A 4 8.04 15.60 8.05
C ASN A 4 8.33 14.27 7.33
N LYS A 5 8.46 13.20 8.13
CA LYS A 5 8.52 11.83 7.64
C LYS A 5 7.09 11.29 7.62
N ALA A 6 6.68 10.76 6.47
CA ALA A 6 5.45 9.99 6.37
C ALA A 6 5.82 8.51 6.24
N THR A 7 5.17 7.68 7.04
CA THR A 7 5.27 6.23 6.92
C THR A 7 4.06 5.73 6.16
N ILE A 8 4.29 4.79 5.25
CA ILE A 8 3.24 4.16 4.45
C ILE A 8 3.35 2.65 4.61
N GLY A 9 2.22 1.97 4.78
CA GLY A 9 2.15 0.51 4.84
C GLY A 9 1.14 -0.03 3.83
N ARG A 10 1.48 -1.14 3.18
CA ARG A 10 0.61 -1.77 2.17
C ARG A 10 0.57 -3.28 2.33
N VAL A 11 -0.61 -3.84 2.05
CA VAL A 11 -0.87 -5.29 2.08
C VAL A 11 -1.42 -5.73 0.74
N VAL A 12 -0.86 -6.81 0.22
CA VAL A 12 -1.39 -7.59 -0.89
C VAL A 12 -1.95 -8.89 -0.33
N ARG A 13 -3.18 -9.22 -0.71
CA ARG A 13 -3.86 -10.45 -0.28
C ARG A 13 -4.32 -11.25 -1.47
N ASP A 14 -4.43 -12.57 -1.28
CA ASP A 14 -5.05 -13.46 -2.25
C ASP A 14 -6.60 -13.34 -2.21
N SER A 15 -7.28 -14.09 -3.08
CA SER A 15 -8.75 -14.15 -3.14
C SER A 15 -9.39 -14.64 -1.85
N SER A 16 -8.67 -15.44 -1.06
CA SER A 16 -9.08 -15.99 0.23
C SER A 16 -8.78 -15.03 1.40
N LYS A 17 -8.28 -13.83 1.11
CA LYS A 17 -7.85 -12.80 2.06
C LYS A 17 -6.62 -13.21 2.90
N ASN A 18 -5.91 -14.26 2.52
CA ASN A 18 -4.63 -14.58 3.14
C ASN A 18 -3.61 -13.54 2.75
N TRP A 19 -2.63 -13.33 3.62
CA TRP A 19 -1.52 -12.43 3.34
C TRP A 19 -0.64 -13.05 2.27
N PHE A 20 -0.51 -12.33 1.15
CA PHE A 20 0.36 -12.75 0.07
C PHE A 20 1.72 -12.06 0.18
N THR A 21 1.71 -10.74 0.38
CA THR A 21 2.91 -9.94 0.64
C THR A 21 2.51 -8.57 1.16
N GLY A 22 3.46 -7.79 1.66
CA GLY A 22 3.26 -6.43 2.09
C GLY A 22 4.59 -5.71 2.14
N PHE A 23 4.55 -4.40 2.18
CA PHE A 23 5.74 -3.59 2.38
C PHE A 23 5.36 -2.29 3.06
N ASP A 24 6.33 -1.72 3.75
CA ASP A 24 6.29 -0.40 4.35
C ASP A 24 7.43 0.45 3.83
N MET A 25 7.27 1.77 3.88
CA MET A 25 8.33 2.71 3.54
C MET A 25 8.18 4.03 4.27
N VAL A 26 9.31 4.67 4.55
CA VAL A 26 9.37 6.04 5.07
C VAL A 26 9.71 6.99 3.92
N THR A 27 8.88 8.00 3.70
CA THR A 27 9.09 9.02 2.67
C THR A 27 9.17 10.42 3.26
N ARG A 28 9.84 11.31 2.53
CA ARG A 28 9.91 12.76 2.79
C ARG A 28 9.02 13.56 1.85
N VAL A 29 8.31 12.88 0.94
CA VAL A 29 7.32 13.51 0.06
C VAL A 29 6.17 14.01 0.91
N SER A 30 5.71 15.25 0.67
CA SER A 30 4.67 15.91 1.47
C SER A 30 3.28 15.86 0.84
N ASP A 31 3.16 15.42 -0.42
CA ASP A 31 1.88 15.30 -1.12
C ASP A 31 1.30 13.89 -0.96
N ILE A 32 0.20 13.80 -0.21
CA ILE A 32 -0.48 12.55 0.09
C ILE A 32 -1.06 11.87 -1.16
N PHE A 33 -1.54 12.63 -2.15
CA PHE A 33 -2.12 12.07 -3.37
C PHE A 33 -1.05 11.45 -4.26
N GLN A 34 0.09 12.12 -4.39
CA GLN A 34 1.24 11.57 -5.13
C GLN A 34 1.74 10.28 -4.49
N ILE A 35 1.81 10.26 -3.16
CA ILE A 35 2.18 9.07 -2.39
C ILE A 35 1.20 7.92 -2.65
N GLU A 36 -0.12 8.15 -2.50
CA GLU A 36 -1.11 7.09 -2.69
C GLU A 36 -1.09 6.52 -4.12
N ALA A 37 -0.97 7.39 -5.13
CA ALA A 37 -0.88 6.99 -6.53
C ALA A 37 0.38 6.18 -6.82
N TRP A 38 1.54 6.64 -6.35
CA TRP A 38 2.80 5.93 -6.51
C TRP A 38 2.74 4.54 -5.87
N MET A 39 2.17 4.45 -4.68
CA MET A 39 2.04 3.19 -3.95
C MET A 39 1.11 2.19 -4.65
N ILE A 40 0.10 2.67 -5.38
CA ILE A 40 -0.72 1.81 -6.24
C ILE A 40 0.14 1.19 -7.34
N VAL A 41 0.98 2.00 -8.00
CA VAL A 41 1.88 1.55 -9.06
C VAL A 41 2.90 0.53 -8.54
N GLU A 42 3.55 0.80 -7.41
CA GLU A 42 4.52 -0.13 -6.82
C GLU A 42 3.87 -1.45 -6.38
N GLY A 43 2.68 -1.38 -5.79
CA GLY A 43 1.90 -2.58 -5.46
C GLY A 43 1.56 -3.43 -6.69
N LEU A 44 1.26 -2.80 -7.84
CA LEU A 44 1.01 -3.51 -9.09
C LEU A 44 2.28 -4.14 -9.66
N LYS A 45 3.40 -3.40 -9.68
CA LYS A 45 4.70 -3.93 -10.12
C LYS A 45 5.11 -5.16 -9.30
N LEU A 46 4.95 -5.11 -7.97
CA LEU A 46 5.25 -6.24 -7.07
C LEU A 46 4.39 -7.47 -7.34
N VAL A 47 3.12 -7.27 -7.68
CA VAL A 47 2.20 -8.37 -7.99
C VAL A 47 2.51 -8.96 -9.37
N TRP A 48 2.81 -8.12 -10.37
CA TRP A 48 3.22 -8.55 -11.70
C TRP A 48 4.57 -9.27 -11.72
N SER A 49 5.55 -8.83 -10.93
CA SER A 49 6.84 -9.53 -10.82
C SER A 49 6.73 -10.93 -10.23
N LYS A 50 5.64 -11.20 -9.49
CA LYS A 50 5.29 -12.53 -8.97
C LYS A 50 4.41 -13.36 -9.94
N GLY A 51 4.16 -12.86 -11.16
CA GLY A 51 3.42 -13.57 -12.21
C GLY A 51 1.90 -13.35 -12.22
N PHE A 52 1.37 -12.45 -11.38
CA PHE A 52 -0.08 -12.22 -11.28
C PHE A 52 -0.56 -11.13 -12.24
N ASN A 53 -0.66 -11.45 -13.52
CA ASN A 53 -1.02 -10.52 -14.59
C ASN A 53 -2.53 -10.44 -14.85
N GLN A 54 -3.34 -10.35 -13.78
CA GLN A 54 -4.80 -10.34 -13.86
C GLN A 54 -5.36 -8.92 -14.12
N LYS A 55 -6.63 -8.84 -14.55
CA LYS A 55 -7.34 -7.57 -14.72
C LYS A 55 -7.41 -6.80 -13.40
N VAL A 56 -6.96 -5.55 -13.41
CA VAL A 56 -6.99 -4.66 -12.25
C VAL A 56 -8.37 -4.02 -12.11
N LYS A 57 -8.93 -4.00 -10.90
CA LYS A 57 -10.15 -3.28 -10.55
C LYS A 57 -9.92 -2.46 -9.29
N PHE A 58 -10.23 -1.17 -9.35
CA PHE A 58 -10.21 -0.30 -8.18
C PHE A 58 -11.58 -0.27 -7.52
N ARG A 59 -11.60 -0.41 -6.20
CA ARG A 59 -12.80 -0.26 -5.38
C ARG A 59 -12.48 0.62 -4.20
N HIS A 60 -13.33 1.61 -3.96
CA HIS A 60 -13.28 2.38 -2.74
C HIS A 60 -13.71 1.49 -1.56
N ILE A 61 -12.95 1.52 -0.46
CA ILE A 61 -13.25 0.81 0.79
C ILE A 61 -13.26 1.81 1.94
N LEU A 62 -14.11 1.56 2.95
CA LEU A 62 -14.12 2.37 4.16
C LEU A 62 -12.80 2.21 4.93
N LYS A 63 -12.32 3.28 5.57
CA LYS A 63 -11.10 3.26 6.38
C LYS A 63 -11.10 2.15 7.44
N GLY A 64 -12.26 1.89 8.06
CA GLY A 64 -12.44 0.81 9.03
C GLY A 64 -12.22 -0.61 8.47
N SER A 65 -12.24 -0.77 7.15
CA SER A 65 -11.91 -2.03 6.46
C SER A 65 -10.43 -2.13 6.07
N ASN A 66 -9.67 -1.04 6.15
CA ASN A 66 -8.25 -0.97 5.77
C ASN A 66 -7.28 -1.02 6.98
N LYS A 67 -7.71 -1.65 8.07
CA LYS A 67 -6.99 -1.65 9.37
C LYS A 67 -5.56 -2.16 9.30
N MET A 68 -5.28 -3.14 8.44
CA MET A 68 -3.93 -3.73 8.38
C MET A 68 -2.92 -2.87 7.62
N ALA A 69 -3.35 -2.17 6.57
CA ALA A 69 -2.49 -1.18 5.92
C ALA A 69 -2.20 0.00 6.86
N ASP A 70 -3.23 0.44 7.60
CA ASP A 70 -3.09 1.48 8.63
C ASP A 70 -2.16 1.04 9.77
N TYR A 71 -2.21 -0.23 10.19
CA TYR A 71 -1.27 -0.79 11.15
C TYR A 71 0.16 -0.77 10.62
N LEU A 72 0.40 -1.30 9.41
CA LEU A 72 1.74 -1.31 8.80
C LEU A 72 2.31 0.10 8.65
N ALA A 73 1.48 1.09 8.31
CA ALA A 73 1.89 2.49 8.22
C ALA A 73 2.28 3.10 9.58
N LYS A 74 1.86 2.52 10.70
CA LYS A 74 2.17 3.03 12.05
C LYS A 74 3.39 2.38 12.69
N VAL A 75 3.76 1.18 12.24
CA VAL A 75 4.85 0.39 12.84
C VAL A 75 6.17 0.47 12.07
N ALA A 76 6.24 1.31 11.03
CA ALA A 76 7.42 1.56 10.23
C ALA A 76 8.00 2.96 10.43
#